data_AF-A0A2E7KQN5-F1
#
_entry.id   AF-A0A2E7KQN5-F1
#
_cell.length_a   1.000
_cell.length_b   1.000
_cell.length_c   1.000
_cell.angle_alpha   90.00
_cell.angle_beta   90.00
_cell.angle_gamma   90.00
#
_symmetry.space_group_name_H-M   'P 1'
#
loop_
_entity.id
_entity.type
_entity.pdbx_description
1 polymer ?
#
loop_
_entity_poly.entity_id
_entity_poly.type
_entity_poly.pdbx_seq_one_letter_code
_entity_poly.pdbx_strand_id
1 'polypeptide(L)'
;MAEEVFEAELFEEDLGDERRERVQLNGAMGSTLVIVVLFLVLGATIGVPEDMMGANGGRSSHWLPPVEDRTTKIYDDSDVFSRVSMEGAYGVSEVQSVFVAVPEITVADGGAGATGGAEVHLGLWLPNIEGCDFTIDPVPEECQVPVIAEIGPYYDDGDVDALTPADRLGRFLIENFVPHGYGVAQVSVFGTGESNHCMDLMGHDEQAGIKAAVDWLGSQPWSNGKVGAIGKSYDGSTPWNAAASGSKYLSTIVPMSGLIGVHELMWRNGSMEARGAIMHNGVYGSFGLDGDLEDAQNGCEGYMEGYYAGLAAYATGDDLSWTGSDYWEERYFLDRAMELYEGSIYIIHGMQDWNVDPHMAFPTHQIAIDNGFEVKGLYGQWMHDYPDRPEGHDGGIGFPWSLRWDWADDLLEWFDYYLRDMGPQPRLIAEIQDDLGGWRVEDTYPPLDTYWKQMTLDECEVISGSNTVTSTSETVLDCGTVEDDLRIVGMPTIHLSATISPLCIPSQISCSGHLFVDMQRGSDGSHLGHAVMDLRFADGGKDGKILFPGETVLAKMEFFGMDVVLEEGDNLILVITQTGRDYVPSAASTLPVTVSLGGESTLSLSTVDRTCNDLFLPPMQDAYPQCE
;
A
#
# COMPACT_ATOMS: atom_id res chain seq x y z
N MET A 1 11.57 -75.45 -20.10
CA MET A 1 11.87 -76.54 -19.14
C MET A 1 12.39 -75.86 -17.89
N ALA A 2 11.81 -75.96 -16.70
CA ALA A 2 10.62 -76.62 -16.20
C ALA A 2 10.13 -75.77 -15.01
N GLU A 3 8.82 -75.75 -14.80
CA GLU A 3 8.17 -75.28 -13.57
C GLU A 3 8.63 -76.08 -12.35
N GLU A 4 8.81 -75.41 -11.22
CA GLU A 4 8.57 -76.02 -9.91
C GLU A 4 7.74 -75.07 -9.05
N VAL A 5 6.59 -75.59 -8.63
CA VAL A 5 5.60 -75.06 -7.70
C VAL A 5 6.08 -75.37 -6.28
N PHE A 6 5.93 -74.45 -5.34
CA PHE A 6 5.86 -74.79 -3.91
C PHE A 6 4.69 -74.08 -3.22
N GLU A 7 4.07 -74.85 -2.34
CA GLU A 7 2.76 -74.71 -1.72
C GLU A 7 2.66 -73.53 -0.75
N ALA A 8 1.44 -72.96 -0.66
CA ALA A 8 1.07 -72.02 0.39
C ALA A 8 0.66 -72.80 1.66
N GLU A 9 1.39 -72.59 2.75
CA GLU A 9 0.94 -72.95 4.10
C GLU A 9 -0.07 -71.90 4.60
N LEU A 10 -1.30 -72.36 4.88
CA LEU A 10 -2.31 -71.62 5.62
C LEU A 10 -1.91 -71.60 7.11
N PHE A 11 -1.58 -70.43 7.65
CA PHE A 11 -1.55 -70.20 9.09
C PHE A 11 -2.99 -69.96 9.59
N GLU A 12 -3.43 -70.79 10.54
CA GLU A 12 -4.66 -70.56 11.30
C GLU A 12 -4.52 -69.26 12.11
N GLU A 13 -5.40 -68.29 11.87
CA GLU A 13 -5.53 -67.08 12.67
C GLU A 13 -5.96 -67.43 14.10
N ASP A 14 -5.12 -67.08 15.08
CA ASP A 14 -5.40 -67.24 16.51
C ASP A 14 -6.47 -66.22 16.95
N LEU A 15 -7.71 -66.70 17.05
CA LEU A 15 -8.89 -65.95 17.54
C LEU A 15 -8.72 -65.37 18.97
N GLY A 16 -7.60 -65.66 19.65
CA GLY A 16 -7.22 -65.07 20.93
C GLY A 16 -6.76 -63.61 20.85
N ASP A 17 -6.09 -63.19 19.77
CA ASP A 17 -5.43 -61.88 19.71
C ASP A 17 -6.39 -60.73 19.34
N GLU A 18 -7.35 -60.96 18.43
CA GLU A 18 -8.37 -59.95 18.10
C GLU A 18 -9.25 -59.57 19.31
N ARG A 19 -9.50 -60.53 20.21
CA ARG A 19 -10.31 -60.28 21.40
C ARG A 19 -9.54 -59.46 22.43
N ARG A 20 -8.22 -59.60 22.47
CA ARG A 20 -7.34 -58.87 23.37
C ARG A 20 -7.16 -57.42 22.91
N GLU A 21 -7.00 -57.20 21.60
CA GLU A 21 -6.94 -55.86 21.01
C GLU A 21 -8.27 -55.11 21.15
N ARG A 22 -9.44 -55.75 20.90
CA ARG A 22 -10.75 -55.10 21.13
C ARG A 22 -10.99 -54.74 22.59
N VAL A 23 -10.53 -55.55 23.54
CA VAL A 23 -10.68 -55.24 24.98
C VAL A 23 -9.77 -54.08 25.39
N GLN A 24 -8.56 -53.98 24.84
CA GLN A 24 -7.67 -52.85 25.08
C GLN A 24 -8.18 -51.54 24.44
N LEU A 25 -8.69 -51.61 23.21
CA LEU A 25 -9.24 -50.44 22.50
C LEU A 25 -10.53 -49.92 23.17
N ASN A 26 -11.44 -50.83 23.55
CA ASN A 26 -12.66 -50.46 24.29
C ASN A 26 -12.35 -49.97 25.72
N GLY A 27 -11.29 -50.49 26.34
CA GLY A 27 -10.78 -50.01 27.62
C GLY A 27 -10.26 -48.58 27.52
N ALA A 28 -9.43 -48.30 26.52
CA ALA A 28 -8.87 -46.97 26.26
C ALA A 28 -9.96 -45.93 25.94
N MET A 29 -10.88 -46.25 25.03
CA MET A 29 -12.03 -45.38 24.72
C MET A 29 -12.93 -45.12 25.94
N GLY A 30 -13.18 -46.16 26.74
CA GLY A 30 -13.95 -46.03 27.97
C GLY A 30 -13.29 -45.11 29.00
N SER A 31 -11.96 -45.22 29.19
CA SER A 31 -11.22 -44.32 30.08
C SER A 31 -11.19 -42.87 29.61
N THR A 32 -11.04 -42.62 28.30
CA THR A 32 -11.04 -41.25 27.76
C THR A 32 -12.41 -40.58 27.91
N LEU A 33 -13.50 -41.33 27.65
CA LEU A 33 -14.86 -40.80 27.80
C LEU A 33 -15.18 -40.47 29.26
N VAL A 34 -14.75 -41.31 30.21
CA VAL A 34 -14.93 -41.06 31.64
C VAL A 34 -14.15 -39.83 32.10
N ILE A 35 -12.92 -39.62 31.61
CA ILE A 35 -12.12 -38.44 31.94
C ILE A 35 -12.77 -37.16 31.41
N VAL A 36 -13.24 -37.16 30.15
CA VAL A 36 -13.92 -36.00 29.55
C VAL A 36 -15.22 -35.67 30.29
N VAL A 37 -16.02 -36.67 30.63
CA VAL A 37 -17.24 -36.47 31.42
C VAL A 37 -16.90 -35.99 32.84
N LEU A 38 -15.82 -36.48 33.46
CA LEU A 38 -15.38 -36.00 34.77
C LEU A 38 -14.96 -34.52 34.71
N PHE A 39 -14.25 -34.09 33.66
CA PHE A 39 -13.86 -32.69 33.47
C PHE A 39 -15.06 -31.79 33.21
N LEU A 40 -16.04 -32.24 32.42
CA LEU A 40 -17.29 -31.50 32.19
C LEU A 40 -18.14 -31.39 33.46
N VAL A 41 -18.20 -32.44 34.28
CA VAL A 41 -18.93 -32.44 35.56
C VAL A 41 -18.19 -31.61 36.63
N LEU A 42 -16.85 -31.63 36.66
CA LEU A 42 -16.08 -30.72 37.53
C LEU A 42 -16.28 -29.25 37.13
N GLY A 43 -16.29 -28.96 35.82
CA GLY A 43 -16.54 -27.62 35.30
C GLY A 43 -17.95 -27.10 35.60
N ALA A 44 -18.95 -27.99 35.67
CA ALA A 44 -20.33 -27.62 35.98
C ALA A 44 -20.66 -27.54 37.49
N THR A 45 -19.80 -28.08 38.37
CA THR A 45 -20.06 -28.16 39.82
C THR A 45 -19.21 -27.19 40.65
N ILE A 46 -18.08 -26.73 40.10
CA ILE A 46 -17.27 -25.67 40.69
C ILE A 46 -17.67 -24.35 40.00
N GLY A 47 -18.68 -23.67 40.54
CA GLY A 47 -19.03 -22.33 40.09
C GLY A 47 -17.81 -21.42 40.21
N VAL A 48 -17.35 -20.88 39.07
CA VAL A 48 -16.28 -19.89 39.01
C VAL A 48 -16.83 -18.58 39.56
N PRO A 49 -16.26 -17.99 40.62
CA PRO A 49 -16.62 -16.64 41.04
C PRO A 49 -16.23 -15.67 39.92
N GLU A 50 -17.11 -14.72 39.60
CA GLU A 50 -16.97 -13.66 38.58
C GLU A 50 -15.75 -12.72 38.75
N ASP A 51 -14.84 -13.01 39.68
CA ASP A 51 -13.67 -12.19 40.03
C ASP A 51 -12.32 -12.90 39.71
N MET A 52 -12.32 -13.93 38.85
CA MET A 52 -11.10 -14.66 38.42
C MET A 52 -10.98 -14.86 36.89
N MET A 53 -11.49 -13.92 36.08
CA MET A 53 -11.07 -13.75 34.68
C MET A 53 -10.11 -12.56 34.48
N GLY A 54 -9.42 -12.16 35.55
CA GLY A 54 -8.32 -11.20 35.51
C GLY A 54 -7.00 -11.84 35.92
N ALA A 55 -5.95 -11.57 35.14
CA ALA A 55 -4.54 -11.84 35.40
C ALA A 55 -4.07 -13.32 35.31
N ASN A 56 -3.87 -13.80 34.09
CA ASN A 56 -2.80 -14.76 33.82
C ASN A 56 -1.49 -13.98 33.60
N GLY A 57 -0.76 -13.76 34.70
CA GLY A 57 0.61 -13.25 34.68
C GLY A 57 1.55 -14.30 34.06
N GLY A 58 2.29 -13.88 33.04
CA GLY A 58 3.19 -14.73 32.26
C GLY A 58 3.18 -14.46 30.74
N ARG A 59 2.53 -13.40 30.25
CA ARG A 59 2.94 -12.73 29.01
C ARG A 59 3.92 -11.63 29.42
N SER A 60 5.03 -11.48 28.72
CA SER A 60 5.74 -10.19 28.72
C SER A 60 4.68 -9.11 28.53
N SER A 61 4.53 -8.18 29.47
CA SER A 61 3.68 -7.02 29.25
C SER A 61 4.18 -6.37 27.96
N HIS A 62 3.35 -6.39 26.91
CA HIS A 62 3.70 -5.72 25.68
C HIS A 62 4.00 -4.26 26.00
N TRP A 63 5.16 -3.76 25.57
CA TRP A 63 5.65 -2.46 26.03
C TRP A 63 4.82 -1.30 25.46
N LEU A 64 4.31 -1.49 24.23
CA LEU A 64 3.45 -0.55 23.55
C LEU A 64 1.98 -0.93 23.81
N PRO A 65 1.21 -0.11 24.55
CA PRO A 65 -0.22 -0.37 24.69
C PRO A 65 -0.94 -0.29 23.33
N PRO A 66 -2.12 -0.93 23.20
CA PRO A 66 -3.02 -0.76 22.05
C PRO A 66 -3.25 0.71 21.73
N VAL A 67 -3.45 1.05 20.45
CA VAL A 67 -3.64 2.44 19.97
C VAL A 67 -4.76 3.17 20.71
N GLU A 68 -5.81 2.44 21.06
CA GLU A 68 -6.99 2.93 21.77
C GLU A 68 -6.68 3.38 23.20
N ASP A 69 -5.60 2.86 23.79
CA ASP A 69 -5.15 3.17 25.16
C ASP A 69 -4.02 4.21 25.18
N ARG A 70 -3.67 4.83 24.04
CA ARG A 70 -2.53 5.76 23.92
C ARG A 70 -2.88 7.23 24.17
N THR A 71 -4.15 7.61 24.31
CA THR A 71 -4.60 9.02 24.40
C THR A 71 -3.83 9.85 25.44
N THR A 72 -3.46 9.26 26.59
CA THR A 72 -2.74 9.98 27.66
C THR A 72 -1.22 9.97 27.51
N LYS A 73 -0.67 9.31 26.49
CA LYS A 73 0.76 9.34 26.22
C LYS A 73 1.17 10.72 25.70
N ILE A 74 2.39 11.11 26.06
CA ILE A 74 3.02 12.34 25.60
C ILE A 74 4.26 11.94 24.85
N TYR A 75 4.39 12.46 23.63
CA TYR A 75 5.52 12.25 22.74
C TYR A 75 6.35 13.53 22.67
N ASP A 76 7.60 13.38 22.25
CA ASP A 76 8.46 14.53 21.96
C ASP A 76 8.07 15.13 20.60
N ASP A 77 7.55 16.35 20.62
CA ASP A 77 7.14 17.16 19.48
C ASP A 77 8.07 18.37 19.25
N SER A 78 9.28 18.35 19.82
CA SER A 78 10.22 19.48 19.77
C SER A 78 11.00 19.60 18.46
N ASP A 79 10.94 18.58 17.60
CA ASP A 79 11.58 18.51 16.28
C ASP A 79 10.51 18.38 15.17
N VAL A 80 10.93 18.27 13.92
CA VAL A 80 10.05 18.18 12.74
C VAL A 80 9.36 16.81 12.57
N PHE A 81 9.71 15.83 13.40
CA PHE A 81 9.14 14.49 13.41
C PHE A 81 9.14 13.90 14.83
N SER A 82 8.30 12.89 15.03
CA SER A 82 8.10 12.15 16.28
C SER A 82 9.28 11.24 16.64
N ARG A 83 9.42 10.98 17.93
CA ARG A 83 10.43 10.07 18.48
C ARG A 83 9.79 8.82 19.06
N VAL A 84 10.50 7.70 18.94
CA VAL A 84 10.19 6.49 19.73
C VAL A 84 10.16 6.89 21.21
N SER A 85 9.09 6.51 21.90
CA SER A 85 8.84 6.91 23.30
C SER A 85 9.81 6.27 24.30
N MET A 86 10.47 5.18 23.90
CA MET A 86 11.53 4.53 24.68
C MET A 86 12.90 4.99 24.21
N GLU A 87 13.77 5.38 25.16
CA GLU A 87 15.17 5.70 24.86
C GLU A 87 15.92 4.48 24.30
N GLY A 88 16.66 4.68 23.22
CA GLY A 88 17.56 3.68 22.65
C GLY A 88 18.81 3.47 23.52
N ALA A 89 19.40 2.27 23.42
CA ALA A 89 20.55 1.87 24.21
C ALA A 89 21.90 2.21 23.55
N TYR A 90 21.92 2.51 22.25
CA TYR A 90 23.13 2.63 21.45
C TYR A 90 23.31 4.04 20.87
N GLY A 91 24.56 4.42 20.61
CA GLY A 91 24.87 5.60 19.80
C GLY A 91 24.88 5.27 18.30
N VAL A 92 24.79 6.30 17.46
CA VAL A 92 24.90 6.17 16.00
C VAL A 92 26.38 6.19 15.58
N SER A 93 26.82 5.26 14.73
CA SER A 93 28.19 5.24 14.20
C SER A 93 28.45 6.38 13.22
N GLU A 94 29.73 6.56 12.83
CA GLU A 94 30.03 7.28 11.59
C GLU A 94 29.43 6.53 10.40
N VAL A 95 28.98 7.28 9.40
CA VAL A 95 28.41 6.73 8.16
C VAL A 95 29.48 5.99 7.36
N GLN A 96 29.10 4.87 6.77
CA GLN A 96 29.92 4.13 5.81
C GLN A 96 29.43 4.41 4.40
N SER A 97 30.36 4.70 3.49
CA SER A 97 30.08 4.82 2.07
C SER A 97 30.35 3.48 1.39
N VAL A 98 29.33 2.90 0.76
CA VAL A 98 29.39 1.55 0.19
C VAL A 98 28.92 1.58 -1.26
N PHE A 99 29.67 0.89 -2.13
CA PHE A 99 29.27 0.62 -3.51
C PHE A 99 28.99 -0.88 -3.65
N VAL A 100 27.81 -1.20 -4.14
CA VAL A 100 27.32 -2.58 -4.30
C VAL A 100 27.26 -2.89 -5.78
N ALA A 101 28.06 -3.88 -6.22
CA ALA A 101 28.06 -4.32 -7.60
C ALA A 101 26.75 -5.03 -7.98
N VAL A 102 26.25 -4.73 -9.18
CA VAL A 102 25.02 -5.29 -9.76
C VAL A 102 25.38 -6.11 -11.00
N PRO A 103 25.77 -7.39 -10.83
CA PRO A 103 26.26 -8.23 -11.93
C PRO A 103 25.17 -8.65 -12.93
N GLU A 104 23.90 -8.43 -12.60
CA GLU A 104 22.76 -8.67 -13.49
C GLU A 104 22.75 -7.69 -14.66
N ILE A 105 23.29 -6.47 -14.49
CA ILE A 105 23.48 -5.50 -15.57
C ILE A 105 24.71 -5.88 -16.39
N THR A 106 24.48 -6.13 -17.67
CA THR A 106 25.47 -6.60 -18.64
C THR A 106 25.65 -5.63 -19.80
N VAL A 107 26.53 -5.97 -20.73
CA VAL A 107 26.73 -5.20 -21.97
C VAL A 107 25.44 -5.12 -22.81
N ALA A 108 24.50 -6.06 -22.66
CA ALA A 108 23.24 -6.05 -23.41
C ALA A 108 22.32 -4.91 -23.01
N ASP A 109 22.34 -4.55 -21.73
CA ASP A 109 21.47 -3.54 -21.10
C ASP A 109 21.98 -2.12 -21.38
N GLY A 110 23.21 -1.99 -21.88
CA GLY A 110 23.84 -0.72 -22.20
C GLY A 110 24.38 -0.02 -20.96
N GLY A 111 24.36 1.32 -20.95
CA GLY A 111 24.81 2.14 -19.83
C GLY A 111 26.14 1.68 -19.19
N ALA A 112 26.14 1.59 -17.85
CA ALA A 112 27.28 1.09 -17.06
C ALA A 112 27.73 -0.35 -17.40
N GLY A 113 26.82 -1.20 -17.86
CA GLY A 113 27.12 -2.56 -18.28
C GLY A 113 28.08 -2.61 -19.48
N ALA A 114 28.07 -1.57 -20.32
CA ALA A 114 29.00 -1.41 -21.44
C ALA A 114 30.33 -0.73 -21.06
N THR A 115 30.42 -0.03 -19.93
CA THR A 115 31.57 0.82 -19.55
C THR A 115 32.44 0.27 -18.43
N GLY A 116 31.98 -0.69 -17.63
CA GLY A 116 32.80 -1.24 -16.56
C GLY A 116 32.09 -2.05 -15.47
N GLY A 117 30.76 -2.15 -15.52
CA GLY A 117 29.93 -2.79 -14.51
C GLY A 117 29.05 -1.78 -13.78
N ALA A 118 27.84 -2.18 -13.41
CA ALA A 118 26.89 -1.34 -12.69
C ALA A 118 27.07 -1.49 -11.17
N GLU A 119 26.92 -0.38 -10.45
CA GLU A 119 27.02 -0.31 -8.99
C GLU A 119 25.96 0.65 -8.44
N VAL A 120 25.33 0.26 -7.33
CA VAL A 120 24.50 1.17 -6.52
C VAL A 120 25.26 1.64 -5.29
N HIS A 121 25.10 2.91 -4.94
CA HIS A 121 25.72 3.55 -3.79
C HIS A 121 24.75 3.64 -2.61
N LEU A 122 25.29 3.45 -1.41
CA LEU A 122 24.53 3.65 -0.18
C LEU A 122 25.37 4.25 0.95
N GLY A 123 24.70 5.03 1.80
CA GLY A 123 25.16 5.40 3.13
C GLY A 123 24.62 4.43 4.17
N LEU A 124 25.50 3.89 5.02
CA LEU A 124 25.14 2.93 6.06
C LEU A 124 25.52 3.42 7.45
N TRP A 125 24.54 3.48 8.35
CA TRP A 125 24.72 3.77 9.77
C TRP A 125 24.47 2.50 10.58
N LEU A 126 25.37 2.20 11.51
CA LEU A 126 25.27 1.04 12.40
C LEU A 126 25.22 1.48 13.87
N PRO A 127 24.68 0.66 14.77
CA PRO A 127 24.65 0.97 16.19
C PRO A 127 26.04 0.77 16.82
N ASN A 128 26.45 1.70 17.68
CA ASN A 128 27.66 1.56 18.49
C ASN A 128 27.38 0.62 19.67
N ILE A 129 27.54 -0.68 19.45
CA ILE A 129 27.35 -1.72 20.48
C ILE A 129 28.69 -1.99 21.19
N GLU A 130 28.74 -1.79 22.52
CA GLU A 130 29.96 -2.01 23.29
C GLU A 130 30.46 -3.47 23.17
N GLY A 131 31.70 -3.64 22.72
CA GLY A 131 32.33 -4.95 22.54
C GLY A 131 32.09 -5.59 21.17
N CYS A 132 31.28 -4.97 20.30
CA CYS A 132 31.09 -5.40 18.92
C CYS A 132 32.00 -4.63 17.97
N ASP A 133 32.68 -5.36 17.09
CA ASP A 133 33.45 -4.82 15.97
C ASP A 133 32.89 -5.41 14.68
N PHE A 134 32.19 -4.61 13.88
CA PHE A 134 31.57 -5.08 12.64
C PHE A 134 32.56 -5.40 11.52
N THR A 135 33.86 -5.14 11.73
CA THR A 135 34.92 -5.36 10.73
C THR A 135 35.61 -6.72 10.84
N ILE A 136 35.38 -7.47 11.93
CA ILE A 136 35.98 -8.79 12.13
C ILE A 136 35.17 -9.89 11.44
N ASP A 137 35.83 -10.96 11.02
CA ASP A 137 35.19 -12.13 10.42
C ASP A 137 35.59 -13.40 11.19
N PRO A 138 34.64 -14.12 11.83
CA PRO A 138 33.21 -13.83 11.89
C PRO A 138 32.86 -12.75 12.92
N VAL A 139 31.83 -11.95 12.62
CA VAL A 139 31.14 -11.11 13.61
C VAL A 139 30.37 -12.02 14.57
N PRO A 140 30.45 -11.84 15.89
CA PRO A 140 29.66 -12.61 16.85
C PRO A 140 28.15 -12.46 16.58
N GLU A 141 27.38 -13.53 16.77
CA GLU A 141 25.94 -13.56 16.50
C GLU A 141 25.19 -12.52 17.36
N GLU A 142 25.63 -12.31 18.60
CA GLU A 142 25.09 -11.28 19.50
C GLU A 142 25.35 -9.84 19.03
N CYS A 143 26.26 -9.66 18.09
CA CYS A 143 26.56 -8.38 17.46
C CYS A 143 25.84 -8.21 16.13
N GLN A 144 25.21 -9.25 15.58
CA GLN A 144 24.52 -9.11 14.29
C GLN A 144 23.26 -8.26 14.43
N VAL A 145 23.01 -7.40 13.44
CA VAL A 145 21.89 -6.46 13.45
C VAL A 145 21.02 -6.60 12.20
N PRO A 146 19.70 -6.38 12.30
CA PRO A 146 18.87 -6.20 11.12
C PRO A 146 19.13 -4.85 10.46
N VAL A 147 18.68 -4.70 9.21
CA VAL A 147 18.80 -3.44 8.46
C VAL A 147 17.44 -2.91 8.05
N ILE A 148 17.22 -1.61 8.20
CA ILE A 148 16.12 -0.87 7.59
C ILE A 148 16.70 -0.06 6.42
N ALA A 149 16.17 -0.23 5.22
CA ALA A 149 16.61 0.45 4.01
C ALA A 149 15.54 1.41 3.49
N GLU A 150 15.93 2.67 3.29
CA GLU A 150 15.23 3.64 2.46
C GLU A 150 15.94 3.67 1.11
N ILE A 151 15.20 3.43 0.03
CA ILE A 151 15.77 3.25 -1.31
C ILE A 151 15.07 4.22 -2.25
N GLY A 152 15.82 5.11 -2.90
CA GLY A 152 15.22 6.24 -3.58
C GLY A 152 16.18 7.04 -4.46
N PRO A 153 15.64 7.94 -5.31
CA PRO A 153 16.42 8.78 -6.22
C PRO A 153 16.84 10.12 -5.63
N TYR A 154 16.52 10.40 -4.37
CA TYR A 154 16.56 11.76 -3.86
C TYR A 154 17.88 12.19 -3.23
N TYR A 155 18.85 11.29 -3.19
CA TYR A 155 20.18 11.58 -2.66
C TYR A 155 21.02 12.27 -3.75
N ASP A 156 21.56 13.46 -3.42
CA ASP A 156 22.13 14.46 -4.35
C ASP A 156 21.18 15.05 -5.41
N ASP A 157 20.03 14.41 -5.66
CA ASP A 157 18.97 14.89 -6.55
C ASP A 157 17.70 15.31 -5.76
N GLY A 158 17.79 16.48 -5.13
CA GLY A 158 16.66 17.14 -4.46
C GLY A 158 16.59 17.02 -2.94
N ASP A 159 17.64 16.49 -2.30
CA ASP A 159 17.89 16.63 -0.86
C ASP A 159 19.40 16.77 -0.56
N VAL A 160 19.99 15.82 0.17
CA VAL A 160 21.41 15.74 0.56
C VAL A 160 22.05 14.50 -0.04
N ASP A 161 23.38 14.40 -0.01
CA ASP A 161 24.10 13.19 -0.43
C ASP A 161 23.70 11.97 0.42
N ALA A 162 23.88 10.76 -0.12
CA ALA A 162 23.47 9.53 0.55
C ALA A 162 24.19 9.25 1.88
N LEU A 163 25.30 9.95 2.18
CA LEU A 163 26.05 9.86 3.42
C LEU A 163 25.63 10.89 4.47
N THR A 164 24.71 11.78 4.13
CA THR A 164 24.13 12.77 5.04
C THR A 164 22.70 12.34 5.41
N PRO A 165 22.32 12.35 6.70
CA PRO A 165 20.94 12.05 7.10
C PRO A 165 19.94 12.99 6.44
N ALA A 166 19.07 12.45 5.59
CA ALA A 166 18.10 13.23 4.81
C ALA A 166 16.95 13.73 5.70
N ASP A 167 16.54 15.00 5.56
CA ASP A 167 15.43 15.59 6.35
C ASP A 167 14.05 15.08 5.92
N ARG A 168 13.99 14.27 4.85
CA ARG A 168 12.86 13.42 4.50
C ARG A 168 12.71 12.30 5.52
N LEU A 169 12.91 11.03 5.17
CA LEU A 169 12.72 9.93 6.10
C LEU A 169 14.04 9.43 6.71
N GLY A 170 15.17 9.55 6.02
CA GLY A 170 16.49 9.12 6.48
C GLY A 170 16.87 9.55 7.91
N ARG A 171 16.80 10.84 8.24
CA ARG A 171 17.09 11.35 9.59
C ARG A 171 16.14 10.78 10.64
N PHE A 172 14.85 10.66 10.30
CA PHE A 172 13.87 10.01 11.17
C PHE A 172 14.26 8.55 11.44
N LEU A 173 14.65 7.79 10.41
CA LEU A 173 15.03 6.38 10.57
C LEU A 173 16.31 6.23 11.38
N ILE A 174 17.35 6.99 11.04
CA ILE A 174 18.66 6.91 11.67
C ILE A 174 18.54 7.23 13.17
N GLU A 175 17.86 8.33 13.51
CA GLU A 175 17.81 8.79 14.88
C GLU A 175 16.79 8.02 15.74
N ASN A 176 15.78 7.36 15.15
CA ASN A 176 14.82 6.53 15.89
C ASN A 176 15.19 5.06 15.98
N PHE A 177 15.89 4.46 15.01
CA PHE A 177 16.08 3.00 14.97
C PHE A 177 17.54 2.58 15.18
N VAL A 178 18.54 3.37 14.78
CA VAL A 178 19.95 3.01 15.09
C VAL A 178 20.18 2.91 16.61
N PRO A 179 19.67 3.82 17.45
CA PRO A 179 19.78 3.69 18.90
C PRO A 179 19.13 2.43 19.49
N HIS A 180 18.21 1.78 18.76
CA HIS A 180 17.50 0.57 19.19
C HIS A 180 18.12 -0.72 18.64
N GLY A 181 19.24 -0.61 17.92
CA GLY A 181 20.04 -1.75 17.47
C GLY A 181 19.81 -2.15 16.02
N TYR A 182 19.32 -1.24 15.19
CA TYR A 182 19.15 -1.44 13.75
C TYR A 182 20.31 -0.81 12.98
N GLY A 183 20.73 -1.45 11.89
CA GLY A 183 21.41 -0.75 10.81
C GLY A 183 20.39 0.04 9.99
N VAL A 184 20.76 1.23 9.52
CA VAL A 184 19.92 2.04 8.61
C VAL A 184 20.72 2.36 7.37
N ALA A 185 20.14 2.12 6.19
CA ALA A 185 20.76 2.38 4.90
C ALA A 185 19.92 3.38 4.08
N GLN A 186 20.58 4.41 3.55
CA GLN A 186 20.06 5.31 2.51
C GLN A 186 20.67 4.86 1.19
N VAL A 187 19.86 4.32 0.28
CA VAL A 187 20.33 3.69 -0.96
C VAL A 187 19.88 4.50 -2.17
N SER A 188 20.85 4.98 -2.96
CA SER A 188 20.56 5.66 -4.23
C SER A 188 20.24 4.64 -5.32
N VAL A 189 19.11 4.83 -6.01
CA VAL A 189 18.82 4.04 -7.23
C VAL A 189 19.78 4.42 -8.36
N PHE A 190 19.83 3.62 -9.42
CA PHE A 190 20.72 3.89 -10.56
C PHE A 190 20.50 5.28 -11.16
N GLY A 191 21.60 5.90 -11.61
CA GLY A 191 21.60 7.23 -12.17
C GLY A 191 21.30 8.35 -11.17
N THR A 192 21.41 8.11 -9.86
CA THR A 192 21.20 9.14 -8.82
C THR A 192 22.26 9.02 -7.73
N GLY A 193 22.56 10.11 -7.04
CA GLY A 193 23.68 10.15 -6.09
C GLY A 193 24.98 9.75 -6.77
N GLU A 194 25.72 8.84 -6.13
CA GLU A 194 26.93 8.24 -6.70
C GLU A 194 26.67 6.84 -7.31
N SER A 195 25.40 6.44 -7.49
CA SER A 195 25.04 5.23 -8.23
C SER A 195 25.20 5.47 -9.72
N ASN A 196 25.89 4.57 -10.41
CA ASN A 196 26.06 4.67 -11.85
C ASN A 196 24.89 4.01 -12.60
N HIS A 197 25.05 3.77 -13.91
CA HIS A 197 24.01 3.22 -14.79
C HIS A 197 22.83 4.17 -15.00
N CYS A 198 21.86 3.77 -15.83
CA CYS A 198 20.76 4.65 -16.21
C CYS A 198 19.67 4.69 -15.15
N MET A 199 19.02 5.86 -15.03
CA MET A 199 17.76 6.03 -14.31
C MET A 199 16.61 5.43 -15.14
N ASP A 200 16.53 4.09 -15.16
CA ASP A 200 15.44 3.36 -15.79
C ASP A 200 14.20 3.34 -14.88
N LEU A 201 13.43 4.43 -14.87
CA LEU A 201 12.32 4.69 -13.94
C LEU A 201 11.51 3.43 -13.62
N MET A 202 11.78 2.83 -12.46
CA MET A 202 11.15 1.62 -11.93
C MET A 202 11.13 0.41 -12.89
N GLY A 203 11.94 0.43 -13.94
CA GLY A 203 12.08 -0.65 -14.91
C GLY A 203 12.97 -1.78 -14.40
N HIS A 204 13.29 -2.71 -15.27
CA HIS A 204 14.02 -3.92 -14.89
C HIS A 204 15.42 -3.63 -14.34
N ASP A 205 16.13 -2.66 -14.92
CA ASP A 205 17.50 -2.36 -14.51
C ASP A 205 17.52 -1.75 -13.09
N GLU A 206 16.63 -0.81 -12.80
CA GLU A 206 16.48 -0.25 -11.46
C GLU A 206 16.07 -1.32 -10.44
N GLN A 207 15.13 -2.19 -10.78
CA GLN A 207 14.72 -3.32 -9.93
C GLN A 207 15.92 -4.23 -9.59
N ALA A 208 16.83 -4.49 -10.53
CA ALA A 208 18.04 -5.26 -10.28
C ALA A 208 18.98 -4.56 -9.29
N GLY A 209 19.12 -3.24 -9.39
CA GLY A 209 19.88 -2.42 -8.43
C GLY A 209 19.30 -2.48 -7.01
N ILE A 210 17.98 -2.31 -6.88
CA ILE A 210 17.25 -2.41 -5.61
C ILE A 210 17.47 -3.79 -4.98
N LYS A 211 17.30 -4.85 -5.76
CA LYS A 211 17.52 -6.24 -5.31
C LYS A 211 18.96 -6.45 -4.85
N ALA A 212 19.94 -5.97 -5.60
CA ALA A 212 21.35 -6.12 -5.25
C ALA A 212 21.69 -5.42 -3.92
N ALA A 213 21.14 -4.22 -3.67
CA ALA A 213 21.31 -3.52 -2.40
C ALA A 213 20.72 -4.33 -1.23
N VAL A 214 19.48 -4.81 -1.35
CA VAL A 214 18.83 -5.63 -0.30
C VAL A 214 19.60 -6.92 -0.04
N ASP A 215 20.01 -7.63 -1.10
CA ASP A 215 20.79 -8.86 -0.98
C ASP A 215 22.16 -8.63 -0.35
N TRP A 216 22.81 -7.50 -0.67
CA TRP A 216 24.08 -7.14 -0.06
C TRP A 216 23.90 -6.85 1.44
N LEU A 217 22.94 -6.00 1.81
CA LEU A 217 22.66 -5.63 3.21
C LEU A 217 22.31 -6.85 4.07
N GLY A 218 21.56 -7.81 3.51
CA GLY A 218 21.21 -9.05 4.21
C GLY A 218 22.33 -10.08 4.29
N SER A 219 23.30 -10.07 3.38
CA SER A 219 24.34 -11.10 3.30
C SER A 219 25.64 -10.77 4.05
N GLN A 220 25.80 -9.55 4.55
CA GLN A 220 27.03 -9.16 5.24
C GLN A 220 27.22 -9.93 6.56
N PRO A 221 28.46 -10.21 6.98
CA PRO A 221 28.74 -10.95 8.22
C PRO A 221 28.15 -10.31 9.49
N TRP A 222 28.02 -8.98 9.52
CA TRP A 222 27.41 -8.22 10.62
C TRP A 222 25.88 -8.16 10.54
N SER A 223 25.27 -8.60 9.45
CA SER A 223 23.82 -8.61 9.29
C SER A 223 23.23 -9.86 9.92
N ASN A 224 22.04 -9.76 10.52
CA ASN A 224 21.30 -10.92 10.99
C ASN A 224 20.52 -11.62 9.86
N GLY A 225 20.65 -11.14 8.62
CA GLY A 225 19.98 -11.70 7.45
C GLY A 225 18.58 -11.14 7.18
N LYS A 226 18.10 -10.19 7.98
CA LYS A 226 16.76 -9.61 7.84
C LYS A 226 16.83 -8.12 7.48
N VAL A 227 16.25 -7.78 6.33
CA VAL A 227 16.15 -6.42 5.82
C VAL A 227 14.68 -6.01 5.76
N GLY A 228 14.37 -4.81 6.25
CA GLY A 228 13.10 -4.13 6.03
C GLY A 228 13.26 -3.01 5.01
N ALA A 229 12.33 -2.85 4.07
CA ALA A 229 12.32 -1.73 3.13
C ALA A 229 11.18 -0.75 3.46
N ILE A 230 11.47 0.54 3.55
CA ILE A 230 10.50 1.58 3.90
C ILE A 230 10.78 2.84 3.10
N GLY A 231 9.74 3.60 2.78
CA GLY A 231 9.90 4.92 2.18
C GLY A 231 8.57 5.55 1.82
N LYS A 232 8.62 6.80 1.35
CA LYS A 232 7.45 7.56 0.91
C LYS A 232 7.53 7.94 -0.57
N SER A 233 6.41 7.91 -1.29
CA SER A 233 6.34 8.37 -2.70
C SER A 233 7.11 7.42 -3.63
N TYR A 234 8.13 7.91 -4.33
CA TYR A 234 9.07 7.06 -5.06
C TYR A 234 9.68 6.02 -4.13
N ASP A 235 10.21 6.44 -2.99
CA ASP A 235 10.81 5.56 -1.98
C ASP A 235 9.76 4.65 -1.35
N GLY A 236 8.47 4.99 -1.44
CA GLY A 236 7.36 4.12 -1.02
C GLY A 236 7.04 3.03 -2.03
N SER A 237 7.55 3.14 -3.24
CA SER A 237 7.36 2.18 -4.33
C SER A 237 8.50 1.16 -4.39
N THR A 238 9.70 1.56 -4.00
CA THR A 238 10.87 0.67 -3.96
C THR A 238 10.71 -0.53 -3.00
N PRO A 239 9.92 -0.48 -1.89
CA PRO A 239 9.55 -1.67 -1.13
C PRO A 239 8.73 -2.68 -1.96
N TRP A 240 7.80 -2.22 -2.80
CA TRP A 240 7.06 -3.11 -3.71
C TRP A 240 7.99 -3.72 -4.78
N ASN A 241 8.94 -2.94 -5.31
CA ASN A 241 9.99 -3.47 -6.19
C ASN A 241 10.84 -4.53 -5.51
N ALA A 242 11.30 -4.26 -4.29
CA ALA A 242 12.09 -5.20 -3.50
C ALA A 242 11.31 -6.50 -3.25
N ALA A 243 10.01 -6.41 -2.94
CA ALA A 243 9.14 -7.57 -2.79
C ALA A 243 8.99 -8.36 -4.11
N ALA A 244 8.75 -7.66 -5.23
CA ALA A 244 8.66 -8.25 -6.56
C ALA A 244 9.98 -8.88 -7.06
N SER A 245 11.11 -8.59 -6.42
CA SER A 245 12.42 -9.14 -6.77
C SER A 245 12.69 -10.55 -6.21
N GLY A 246 11.91 -11.00 -5.22
CA GLY A 246 12.09 -12.30 -4.56
C GLY A 246 13.37 -12.43 -3.73
N SER A 247 13.92 -11.33 -3.20
CA SER A 247 15.06 -11.39 -2.27
C SER A 247 14.69 -12.18 -1.01
N LYS A 248 15.47 -13.21 -0.69
CA LYS A 248 15.31 -14.01 0.54
C LYS A 248 15.67 -13.26 1.83
N TYR A 249 16.31 -12.09 1.71
CA TYR A 249 16.72 -11.28 2.86
C TYR A 249 15.68 -10.23 3.24
N LEU A 250 14.72 -9.94 2.35
CA LEU A 250 13.63 -9.01 2.62
C LEU A 250 12.58 -9.67 3.53
N SER A 251 12.43 -9.17 4.76
CA SER A 251 11.53 -9.75 5.76
C SER A 251 10.27 -8.92 6.01
N THR A 252 10.30 -7.61 5.73
CA THR A 252 9.12 -6.75 5.82
C THR A 252 9.21 -5.55 4.87
N ILE A 253 8.07 -5.05 4.41
CA ILE A 253 7.95 -3.80 3.65
C ILE A 253 6.99 -2.82 4.33
N VAL A 254 7.34 -1.53 4.27
CA VAL A 254 6.50 -0.44 4.77
C VAL A 254 6.33 0.63 3.67
N PRO A 255 5.48 0.37 2.65
CA PRO A 255 5.22 1.34 1.60
C PRO A 255 4.34 2.49 2.12
N MET A 256 4.86 3.72 2.07
CA MET A 256 4.10 4.94 2.39
C MET A 256 3.76 5.69 1.10
N SER A 257 2.48 5.88 0.76
CA SER A 257 2.10 6.55 -0.49
C SER A 257 2.87 6.00 -1.72
N GLY A 258 2.99 4.67 -1.79
CA GLY A 258 3.82 3.97 -2.76
C GLY A 258 3.07 3.47 -3.98
N LEU A 259 3.78 3.29 -5.09
CA LEU A 259 3.27 2.82 -6.37
C LEU A 259 3.33 1.29 -6.42
N ILE A 260 2.22 0.65 -6.79
CA ILE A 260 2.21 -0.79 -7.14
C ILE A 260 2.53 -1.04 -8.62
N GLY A 261 2.54 0.02 -9.41
CA GLY A 261 2.98 0.06 -10.80
C GLY A 261 2.94 1.48 -11.37
N VAL A 262 3.77 1.76 -12.37
CA VAL A 262 3.93 3.13 -12.91
C VAL A 262 2.75 3.52 -13.79
N HIS A 263 2.19 2.58 -14.57
CA HIS A 263 1.01 2.85 -15.39
C HIS A 263 -0.20 3.16 -14.51
N GLU A 264 -0.39 2.43 -13.42
CA GLU A 264 -1.48 2.63 -12.48
C GLU A 264 -1.48 4.03 -11.87
N LEU A 265 -0.32 4.69 -11.73
CA LEU A 265 -0.24 6.07 -11.22
C LEU A 265 -0.81 7.07 -12.20
N MET A 266 -0.48 6.85 -13.46
CA MET A 266 -0.77 7.78 -14.54
C MET A 266 -2.15 7.54 -15.13
N TRP A 267 -2.69 6.33 -14.96
CA TRP A 267 -3.99 5.92 -15.49
C TRP A 267 -4.85 5.17 -14.47
N ARG A 268 -6.10 5.61 -14.35
CA ARG A 268 -7.17 4.90 -13.64
C ARG A 268 -8.38 4.79 -14.56
N ASN A 269 -8.83 3.57 -14.86
CA ASN A 269 -9.96 3.31 -15.77
C ASN A 269 -9.81 4.01 -17.15
N GLY A 270 -8.58 4.07 -17.66
CA GLY A 270 -8.23 4.77 -18.91
C GLY A 270 -8.24 6.31 -18.82
N SER A 271 -8.63 6.88 -17.68
CA SER A 271 -8.51 8.31 -17.39
C SER A 271 -7.09 8.65 -16.98
N MET A 272 -6.60 9.78 -17.47
CA MET A 272 -5.23 10.21 -17.26
C MET A 272 -5.10 11.18 -16.11
N GLU A 273 -4.10 10.96 -15.26
CA GLU A 273 -3.63 11.97 -14.32
C GLU A 273 -2.78 13.01 -15.09
N ALA A 274 -3.06 14.30 -14.87
CA ALA A 274 -2.60 15.42 -15.69
C ALA A 274 -1.09 15.61 -15.66
N ARG A 275 -0.42 15.17 -14.60
CA ARG A 275 1.04 15.22 -14.45
C ARG A 275 1.70 13.99 -15.06
N GLY A 276 1.00 12.87 -15.25
CA GLY A 276 1.58 11.61 -15.74
C GLY A 276 2.49 11.75 -16.98
N ALA A 277 2.08 12.51 -18.00
CA ALA A 277 2.89 12.73 -19.21
C ALA A 277 4.17 13.55 -18.99
N ILE A 278 4.20 14.42 -17.97
CA ILE A 278 5.35 15.29 -17.66
C ILE A 278 6.23 14.65 -16.59
N MET A 279 5.63 14.07 -15.55
CA MET A 279 6.34 13.47 -14.42
C MET A 279 7.19 12.28 -14.84
N HIS A 280 6.72 11.45 -15.78
CA HIS A 280 7.45 10.25 -16.21
C HIS A 280 8.87 10.55 -16.70
N ASN A 281 9.06 11.03 -17.94
CA ASN A 281 10.40 11.33 -18.48
C ASN A 281 10.74 12.81 -18.53
N GLY A 282 9.77 13.69 -18.32
CA GLY A 282 10.06 15.12 -18.21
C GLY A 282 10.75 15.51 -16.90
N VAL A 283 10.50 14.75 -15.81
CA VAL A 283 11.12 14.97 -14.50
C VAL A 283 12.12 13.85 -14.18
N TYR A 284 11.67 12.59 -14.00
CA TYR A 284 12.59 11.51 -13.61
C TYR A 284 13.57 11.12 -14.71
N GLY A 285 13.17 11.22 -15.98
CA GLY A 285 14.08 11.06 -17.11
C GLY A 285 15.14 12.17 -17.23
N SER A 286 15.13 13.19 -16.36
CA SER A 286 16.23 14.17 -16.26
C SER A 286 17.18 13.91 -15.08
N PHE A 287 16.83 13.00 -14.18
CA PHE A 287 17.73 12.57 -13.11
C PHE A 287 18.90 11.78 -13.72
N GLY A 288 20.09 11.96 -13.14
CA GLY A 288 21.33 11.39 -13.68
C GLY A 288 21.94 12.15 -14.86
N LEU A 289 21.37 13.27 -15.30
CA LEU A 289 21.97 14.19 -16.28
C LEU A 289 22.56 15.41 -15.58
N ASP A 290 23.73 15.27 -14.98
CA ASP A 290 24.42 16.34 -14.26
C ASP A 290 25.46 17.09 -15.10
N GLY A 291 25.70 16.62 -16.34
CA GLY A 291 26.63 17.21 -17.30
C GLY A 291 28.05 16.65 -17.23
N ASP A 292 28.25 15.51 -16.57
CA ASP A 292 29.54 14.85 -16.42
C ASP A 292 29.85 13.82 -17.53
N LEU A 293 30.80 12.91 -17.31
CA LEU A 293 31.16 11.87 -18.29
C LEU A 293 30.31 10.60 -18.15
N GLU A 294 29.63 10.44 -17.02
CA GLU A 294 28.73 9.33 -16.68
C GLU A 294 27.33 9.54 -17.27
N ASP A 295 26.99 10.76 -17.70
CA ASP A 295 25.84 11.08 -18.56
C ASP A 295 25.66 10.08 -19.73
N ALA A 296 26.76 9.60 -20.32
CA ALA A 296 26.74 8.64 -21.42
C ALA A 296 26.19 7.26 -21.01
N GLN A 297 26.18 6.95 -19.72
CA GLN A 297 25.67 5.72 -19.14
C GLN A 297 24.14 5.72 -18.98
N ASN A 298 23.47 6.86 -19.16
CA ASN A 298 22.00 6.92 -19.23
C ASN A 298 21.43 6.33 -20.54
N GLY A 299 22.26 5.96 -21.50
CA GLY A 299 21.85 5.33 -22.76
C GLY A 299 21.53 3.84 -22.60
N CYS A 300 20.49 3.49 -21.84
CA CYS A 300 19.91 2.14 -21.78
C CYS A 300 18.55 2.06 -22.49
N GLU A 301 18.04 0.84 -22.68
CA GLU A 301 16.80 0.58 -23.42
C GLU A 301 15.59 1.23 -22.74
N GLY A 302 15.30 0.89 -21.48
CA GLY A 302 14.13 1.38 -20.75
C GLY A 302 14.07 2.91 -20.63
N TYR A 303 15.23 3.57 -20.43
CA TYR A 303 15.33 5.02 -20.45
C TYR A 303 14.90 5.63 -21.80
N MET A 304 15.35 5.04 -22.92
CA MET A 304 14.97 5.50 -24.25
C MET A 304 13.51 5.20 -24.59
N GLU A 305 12.99 4.05 -24.17
CA GLU A 305 11.61 3.67 -24.42
C GLU A 305 10.62 4.58 -23.71
N GLY A 306 10.97 5.01 -22.50
CA GLY A 306 10.16 5.93 -21.73
C GLY A 306 9.81 7.22 -22.50
N TYR A 307 10.75 7.77 -23.28
CA TYR A 307 10.52 9.03 -24.03
C TYR A 307 9.40 8.90 -25.07
N TYR A 308 9.10 7.70 -25.57
CA TYR A 308 7.94 7.48 -26.43
C TYR A 308 6.74 6.93 -25.65
N ALA A 309 6.96 6.03 -24.68
CA ALA A 309 5.89 5.29 -24.00
C ALA A 309 4.93 6.24 -23.28
N GLY A 310 5.45 7.18 -22.49
CA GLY A 310 4.60 8.16 -21.78
C GLY A 310 3.78 9.05 -22.71
N LEU A 311 4.39 9.56 -23.80
CA LEU A 311 3.70 10.41 -24.77
C LEU A 311 2.66 9.64 -25.60
N ALA A 312 2.98 8.40 -25.98
CA ALA A 312 2.08 7.56 -26.76
C ALA A 312 0.92 7.06 -25.89
N ALA A 313 1.19 6.69 -24.63
CA ALA A 313 0.15 6.39 -23.66
C ALA A 313 -0.71 7.63 -23.36
N TYR A 314 -0.13 8.84 -23.38
CA TYR A 314 -0.92 10.08 -23.32
C TYR A 314 -1.84 10.30 -24.52
N ALA A 315 -1.31 10.11 -25.73
CA ALA A 315 -2.08 10.30 -26.94
C ALA A 315 -3.21 9.28 -27.09
N THR A 316 -3.03 8.07 -26.58
CA THR A 316 -3.95 6.95 -26.74
C THR A 316 -4.80 6.67 -25.51
N GLY A 317 -4.39 7.10 -24.31
CA GLY A 317 -4.98 6.70 -23.03
C GLY A 317 -4.99 5.18 -22.83
N ASP A 318 -3.90 4.50 -23.18
CA ASP A 318 -3.74 3.04 -23.22
C ASP A 318 -2.25 2.68 -23.00
N ASP A 319 -1.97 1.46 -22.53
CA ASP A 319 -0.61 1.00 -22.21
C ASP A 319 0.22 0.59 -23.44
N LEU A 320 -0.33 0.67 -24.65
CA LEU A 320 0.37 0.34 -25.90
C LEU A 320 0.72 -1.16 -26.04
N SER A 321 0.20 -2.05 -25.20
CA SER A 321 0.42 -3.51 -25.29
C SER A 321 0.04 -4.08 -26.66
N TRP A 322 -0.95 -3.48 -27.34
CA TRP A 322 -1.34 -3.83 -28.71
C TRP A 322 -0.25 -3.58 -29.77
N THR A 323 0.79 -2.80 -29.45
CA THR A 323 1.98 -2.59 -30.30
C THR A 323 3.04 -3.69 -30.10
N GLY A 324 2.86 -4.55 -29.11
CA GLY A 324 3.87 -5.52 -28.65
C GLY A 324 4.88 -4.94 -27.66
N SER A 325 4.59 -3.77 -27.06
CA SER A 325 5.40 -3.14 -26.01
C SER A 325 5.09 -3.79 -24.66
N ASP A 326 6.11 -4.14 -23.90
CA ASP A 326 6.06 -4.68 -22.52
C ASP A 326 6.49 -3.65 -21.45
N TYR A 327 6.93 -2.46 -21.87
CA TYR A 327 7.32 -1.32 -21.03
C TYR A 327 6.53 -1.12 -19.72
N TRP A 328 5.19 -1.16 -19.76
CA TRP A 328 4.38 -0.96 -18.54
C TRP A 328 4.18 -2.24 -17.74
N GLU A 329 4.24 -3.41 -18.39
CA GLU A 329 4.12 -4.73 -17.75
C GLU A 329 5.31 -4.98 -16.82
N GLU A 330 6.54 -4.66 -17.26
CA GLU A 330 7.73 -4.77 -16.41
C GLU A 330 7.77 -3.77 -15.25
N ARG A 331 7.02 -2.66 -15.37
CA ARG A 331 6.85 -1.59 -14.38
C ARG A 331 5.62 -1.80 -13.49
N TYR A 332 5.04 -2.99 -13.50
CA TYR A 332 4.00 -3.44 -12.58
C TYR A 332 4.56 -4.47 -11.60
N PHE A 333 4.37 -4.22 -10.30
CA PHE A 333 5.07 -4.97 -9.23
C PHE A 333 4.15 -5.89 -8.46
N LEU A 334 2.87 -5.54 -8.31
CA LEU A 334 1.99 -6.19 -7.34
C LEU A 334 1.87 -7.70 -7.55
N ASP A 335 1.59 -8.16 -8.76
CA ASP A 335 1.42 -9.59 -9.04
C ASP A 335 2.68 -10.39 -8.69
N ARG A 336 3.85 -9.88 -9.07
CA ARG A 336 5.14 -10.50 -8.74
C ARG A 336 5.43 -10.46 -7.25
N ALA A 337 5.10 -9.36 -6.57
CA ALA A 337 5.23 -9.26 -5.13
C ALA A 337 4.34 -10.30 -4.43
N MET A 338 3.09 -10.47 -4.86
CA MET A 338 2.19 -11.48 -4.29
C MET A 338 2.67 -12.92 -4.56
N GLU A 339 3.37 -13.16 -5.67
CA GLU A 339 3.88 -14.49 -6.03
C GLU A 339 5.21 -14.85 -5.34
N LEU A 340 6.14 -13.90 -5.24
CA LEU A 340 7.54 -14.17 -4.87
C LEU A 340 7.88 -13.77 -3.45
N TYR A 341 7.12 -12.87 -2.83
CA TYR A 341 7.44 -12.33 -1.51
C TYR A 341 6.88 -13.21 -0.38
N GLU A 342 7.64 -13.37 0.70
CA GLU A 342 7.25 -14.20 1.85
C GLU A 342 7.28 -13.41 3.19
N GLY A 343 7.42 -12.08 3.15
CA GLY A 343 7.50 -11.23 4.34
C GLY A 343 6.18 -10.56 4.72
N SER A 344 6.23 -9.55 5.59
CA SER A 344 5.04 -8.81 6.05
C SER A 344 4.90 -7.43 5.41
N ILE A 345 3.69 -6.87 5.42
CA ILE A 345 3.37 -5.61 4.73
C ILE A 345 2.69 -4.63 5.69
N TYR A 346 3.28 -3.45 5.90
CA TYR A 346 2.64 -2.34 6.63
C TYR A 346 2.38 -1.17 5.69
N ILE A 347 1.14 -1.02 5.23
CA ILE A 347 0.76 0.05 4.31
C ILE A 347 0.41 1.31 5.10
N ILE A 348 1.01 2.44 4.73
CA ILE A 348 0.67 3.76 5.27
C ILE A 348 0.24 4.65 4.09
N HIS A 349 -0.96 5.24 4.13
CA HIS A 349 -1.44 6.01 2.98
C HIS A 349 -2.41 7.12 3.38
N GLY A 350 -2.36 8.25 2.68
CA GLY A 350 -3.32 9.34 2.85
C GLY A 350 -4.56 9.15 1.97
N MET A 351 -5.77 9.18 2.53
CA MET A 351 -7.01 9.11 1.73
C MET A 351 -7.24 10.36 0.87
N GLN A 352 -6.53 11.46 1.17
CA GLN A 352 -6.53 12.70 0.39
C GLN A 352 -5.23 12.86 -0.41
N ASP A 353 -4.45 11.80 -0.62
CA ASP A 353 -3.20 11.87 -1.37
C ASP A 353 -3.47 12.00 -2.87
N TRP A 354 -3.50 13.23 -3.40
CA TRP A 354 -3.64 13.49 -4.83
C TRP A 354 -2.35 13.27 -5.62
N ASN A 355 -1.22 12.98 -4.96
CA ASN A 355 0.04 12.71 -5.65
C ASN A 355 0.18 11.22 -5.98
N VAL A 356 -0.15 10.37 -5.03
CA VAL A 356 -0.27 8.93 -5.20
C VAL A 356 -1.65 8.55 -4.71
N ASP A 357 -2.60 8.50 -5.64
CA ASP A 357 -4.00 8.33 -5.31
C ASP A 357 -4.27 7.06 -4.47
N PRO A 358 -5.31 7.07 -3.62
CA PRO A 358 -5.63 5.96 -2.73
C PRO A 358 -5.89 4.62 -3.43
N HIS A 359 -6.08 4.59 -4.75
CA HIS A 359 -6.26 3.34 -5.49
C HIS A 359 -5.00 2.45 -5.49
N MET A 360 -3.85 3.00 -5.08
CA MET A 360 -2.61 2.25 -4.87
C MET A 360 -2.60 1.46 -3.56
N ALA A 361 -3.24 1.98 -2.52
CA ALA A 361 -3.40 1.30 -1.24
C ALA A 361 -4.66 0.44 -1.19
N PHE A 362 -5.73 0.90 -1.83
CA PHE A 362 -7.02 0.21 -1.91
C PHE A 362 -7.33 -0.08 -3.38
N PRO A 363 -7.34 -1.35 -3.84
CA PRO A 363 -7.60 -2.57 -3.06
C PRO A 363 -6.37 -3.34 -2.54
N THR A 364 -5.15 -2.85 -2.75
CA THR A 364 -3.90 -3.57 -2.43
C THR A 364 -3.87 -4.18 -1.02
N HIS A 365 -4.38 -3.46 -0.01
CA HIS A 365 -4.52 -3.98 1.36
C HIS A 365 -5.25 -5.33 1.41
N GLN A 366 -6.45 -5.41 0.82
CA GLN A 366 -7.26 -6.62 0.83
C GLN A 366 -6.67 -7.70 -0.08
N ILE A 367 -6.10 -7.31 -1.24
CA ILE A 367 -5.40 -8.24 -2.13
C ILE A 367 -4.26 -8.95 -1.39
N ALA A 368 -3.47 -8.23 -0.60
CA ALA A 368 -2.40 -8.82 0.19
C ALA A 368 -2.93 -9.78 1.27
N ILE A 369 -3.97 -9.39 2.02
CA ILE A 369 -4.60 -10.28 3.00
C ILE A 369 -5.14 -11.56 2.35
N ASP A 370 -5.80 -11.43 1.20
CA ASP A 370 -6.38 -12.56 0.47
C ASP A 370 -5.31 -13.53 -0.08
N ASN A 371 -4.09 -13.03 -0.33
CA ASN A 371 -2.92 -13.83 -0.68
C ASN A 371 -2.19 -14.41 0.55
N GLY A 372 -2.70 -14.16 1.76
CA GLY A 372 -2.20 -14.76 2.99
C GLY A 372 -1.08 -13.99 3.69
N PHE A 373 -0.84 -12.73 3.30
CA PHE A 373 0.16 -11.88 3.94
C PHE A 373 -0.29 -11.37 5.30
N GLU A 374 0.68 -11.15 6.19
CA GLU A 374 0.46 -10.42 7.43
C GLU A 374 0.47 -8.91 7.13
N VAL A 375 -0.71 -8.28 7.17
CA VAL A 375 -0.91 -6.89 6.75
C VAL A 375 -1.35 -6.02 7.92
N LYS A 376 -0.70 -4.86 8.09
CA LYS A 376 -1.18 -3.74 8.91
C LYS A 376 -1.44 -2.53 8.01
N GLY A 377 -2.42 -1.72 8.36
CA GLY A 377 -2.77 -0.50 7.64
C GLY A 377 -2.85 0.72 8.56
N LEU A 378 -2.33 1.86 8.12
CA LEU A 378 -2.47 3.15 8.78
C LEU A 378 -2.89 4.20 7.76
N TYR A 379 -4.13 4.67 7.86
CA TYR A 379 -4.76 5.49 6.85
C TYR A 379 -5.40 6.73 7.46
N GLY A 380 -4.74 7.88 7.27
CA GLY A 380 -5.27 9.18 7.67
C GLY A 380 -5.94 9.91 6.50
N GLN A 381 -6.63 11.02 6.80
CA GLN A 381 -7.12 11.97 5.80
C GLN A 381 -6.01 12.90 5.27
N TRP A 382 -4.79 12.35 5.19
CA TRP A 382 -3.60 13.07 4.80
C TRP A 382 -3.58 13.32 3.29
N MET A 383 -2.99 14.45 2.93
CA MET A 383 -2.45 14.67 1.60
C MET A 383 -1.20 13.78 1.40
N HIS A 384 -0.34 14.13 0.44
CA HIS A 384 0.94 13.45 0.24
C HIS A 384 1.96 13.79 1.35
N ASP A 385 1.72 13.37 2.60
CA ASP A 385 2.53 13.69 3.78
C ASP A 385 2.72 12.52 4.76
N TYR A 386 3.61 12.72 5.74
CA TYR A 386 3.92 11.76 6.81
C TYR A 386 2.96 11.94 8.00
N PRO A 387 2.69 10.89 8.79
CA PRO A 387 1.67 10.93 9.85
C PRO A 387 1.89 11.99 10.95
N ASP A 388 3.12 12.46 11.14
CA ASP A 388 3.54 13.26 12.31
C ASP A 388 4.04 14.67 11.98
N ARG A 389 3.83 15.17 10.74
CA ARG A 389 4.35 16.47 10.30
C ARG A 389 3.24 17.53 10.25
N PRO A 390 3.12 18.43 11.25
CA PRO A 390 2.02 19.40 11.32
C PRO A 390 1.87 20.29 10.09
N GLU A 391 2.99 20.72 9.50
CA GLU A 391 2.99 21.61 8.33
C GLU A 391 2.28 21.00 7.11
N GLY A 392 2.27 19.66 7.00
CA GLY A 392 1.59 18.92 5.94
C GLY A 392 0.08 18.74 6.13
N HIS A 393 -0.40 18.96 7.37
CA HIS A 393 -1.77 18.67 7.76
C HIS A 393 -2.58 19.92 8.16
N ASP A 394 -1.92 21.03 8.48
CA ASP A 394 -2.58 22.25 8.95
C ASP A 394 -3.63 22.76 7.94
N GLY A 395 -4.86 22.94 8.42
CA GLY A 395 -6.01 23.31 7.59
C GLY A 395 -6.53 22.22 6.65
N GLY A 396 -5.96 21.02 6.70
CA GLY A 396 -6.42 19.84 5.97
C GLY A 396 -7.64 19.14 6.61
N ILE A 397 -8.19 18.16 5.90
CA ILE A 397 -9.32 17.35 6.37
C ILE A 397 -8.88 16.54 7.60
N GLY A 398 -9.73 16.48 8.64
CA GLY A 398 -9.46 15.76 9.88
C GLY A 398 -8.40 16.38 10.80
N PHE A 399 -7.81 17.53 10.47
CA PHE A 399 -6.87 18.25 11.34
C PHE A 399 -7.59 18.91 12.55
N PRO A 400 -7.01 18.95 13.76
CA PRO A 400 -5.66 18.49 14.16
C PRO A 400 -5.54 16.99 14.45
N TRP A 401 -6.66 16.27 14.50
CA TRP A 401 -6.71 14.86 14.88
C TRP A 401 -5.99 13.93 13.91
N SER A 402 -5.64 14.39 12.71
CA SER A 402 -4.86 13.63 11.73
C SER A 402 -3.42 13.36 12.17
N LEU A 403 -2.86 14.10 13.14
CA LEU A 403 -1.49 13.87 13.61
C LEU A 403 -1.36 12.59 14.44
N ARG A 404 -0.38 11.77 14.08
CA ARG A 404 -0.04 10.51 14.76
C ARG A 404 1.38 10.54 15.30
N TRP A 405 1.55 11.14 16.47
CA TRP A 405 2.83 11.21 17.18
C TRP A 405 3.36 9.84 17.65
N ASP A 406 2.49 8.82 17.68
CA ASP A 406 2.81 7.47 18.12
C ASP A 406 3.31 6.55 17.01
N TRP A 407 3.33 6.98 15.75
CA TRP A 407 3.67 6.09 14.64
C TRP A 407 5.12 5.58 14.67
N ALA A 408 6.06 6.33 15.28
CA ALA A 408 7.43 5.86 15.52
C ALA A 408 7.46 4.64 16.47
N ASP A 409 6.59 4.61 17.49
CA ASP A 409 6.43 3.43 18.35
C ASP A 409 5.85 2.25 17.56
N ASP A 410 4.85 2.49 16.69
CA ASP A 410 4.26 1.44 15.85
C ASP A 410 5.29 0.80 14.90
N LEU A 411 6.16 1.62 14.29
CA LEU A 411 7.25 1.13 13.46
C LEU A 411 8.26 0.33 14.28
N LEU A 412 8.62 0.77 15.49
CA LEU A 412 9.55 0.00 16.33
C LEU A 412 8.95 -1.35 16.73
N GLU A 413 7.68 -1.40 17.14
CA GLU A 413 6.98 -2.66 17.44
C GLU A 413 6.99 -3.59 16.23
N TRP A 414 6.68 -3.05 15.05
CA TRP A 414 6.67 -3.78 13.80
C TRP A 414 8.04 -4.37 13.45
N PHE A 415 9.09 -3.54 13.45
CA PHE A 415 10.44 -3.99 13.13
C PHE A 415 11.02 -4.93 14.19
N ASP A 416 10.72 -4.73 15.49
CA ASP A 416 11.20 -5.63 16.54
C ASP A 416 10.67 -7.05 16.32
N TYR A 417 9.41 -7.18 15.94
CA TYR A 417 8.82 -8.50 15.66
C TYR A 417 9.42 -9.12 14.39
N TYR A 418 9.34 -8.44 13.24
CA TYR A 418 9.70 -9.05 11.95
C TYR A 418 11.21 -9.14 11.71
N LEU A 419 11.99 -8.18 12.19
CA LEU A 419 13.42 -8.10 11.93
C LEU A 419 14.30 -8.63 13.08
N ARG A 420 13.76 -8.76 14.31
CA ARG A 420 14.53 -9.21 15.49
C ARG A 420 13.92 -10.38 16.24
N ASP A 421 12.73 -10.85 15.84
CA ASP A 421 11.98 -11.88 16.57
C ASP A 421 11.75 -11.50 18.05
N MET A 422 11.51 -10.20 18.30
CA MET A 422 11.33 -9.61 19.62
C MET A 422 9.89 -9.13 19.82
N GLY A 423 9.35 -9.37 21.03
CA GLY A 423 7.99 -8.94 21.38
C GLY A 423 6.89 -9.84 20.83
N PRO A 424 5.62 -9.55 21.15
CA PRO A 424 4.47 -10.20 20.52
C PRO A 424 4.27 -9.69 19.08
N GLN A 425 3.52 -10.44 18.28
CA GLN A 425 3.10 -9.97 16.96
C GLN A 425 2.28 -8.67 17.08
N PRO A 426 2.60 -7.63 16.29
CA PRO A 426 1.78 -6.44 16.19
C PRO A 426 0.36 -6.81 15.76
N ARG A 427 -0.63 -6.02 16.19
CA ARG A 427 -2.00 -6.20 15.72
C ARG A 427 -2.05 -5.96 14.20
N LEU A 428 -2.52 -6.97 13.46
CA LEU A 428 -2.78 -6.90 12.02
C LEU A 428 -4.17 -6.28 11.82
N ILE A 429 -4.21 -4.96 11.88
CA ILE A 429 -5.43 -4.14 11.84
C ILE A 429 -5.27 -3.00 10.84
N ALA A 430 -6.38 -2.41 10.44
CA ALA A 430 -6.44 -1.15 9.73
C ALA A 430 -6.84 -0.03 10.70
N GLU A 431 -5.95 0.94 10.90
CA GLU A 431 -6.22 2.19 11.62
C GLU A 431 -6.72 3.21 10.59
N ILE A 432 -7.97 3.66 10.72
CA ILE A 432 -8.66 4.48 9.71
C ILE A 432 -9.14 5.79 10.32
N GLN A 433 -8.86 6.90 9.65
CA GLN A 433 -9.41 8.22 9.97
C GLN A 433 -10.56 8.59 9.03
N ASP A 434 -11.64 9.12 9.58
CA ASP A 434 -12.71 9.74 8.80
C ASP A 434 -12.50 11.24 8.55
N ASP A 435 -13.30 11.81 7.65
CA ASP A 435 -13.19 13.21 7.25
C ASP A 435 -13.59 14.22 8.36
N LEU A 436 -14.24 13.77 9.42
CA LEU A 436 -14.50 14.53 10.65
C LEU A 436 -13.35 14.43 11.68
N GLY A 437 -12.30 13.68 11.36
CA GLY A 437 -11.09 13.51 12.17
C GLY A 437 -11.10 12.33 13.14
N GLY A 438 -12.20 11.58 13.21
CA GLY A 438 -12.36 10.42 14.08
C GLY A 438 -11.48 9.25 13.65
N TRP A 439 -10.71 8.69 14.59
CA TRP A 439 -9.91 7.49 14.34
C TRP A 439 -10.57 6.24 14.89
N ARG A 440 -10.48 5.13 14.15
CA ARG A 440 -10.95 3.83 14.61
C ARG A 440 -10.04 2.70 14.14
N VAL A 441 -10.26 1.54 14.73
CA VAL A 441 -9.58 0.30 14.35
C VAL A 441 -10.58 -0.65 13.70
N GLU A 442 -10.20 -1.21 12.57
CA GLU A 442 -10.94 -2.26 11.86
C GLU A 442 -10.03 -3.48 11.66
N ASP A 443 -10.61 -4.68 11.62
CA ASP A 443 -9.84 -5.92 11.39
C ASP A 443 -9.26 -5.99 9.95
N THR A 444 -9.94 -5.36 9.00
CA THR A 444 -9.50 -5.16 7.61
C THR A 444 -10.20 -3.92 7.06
N TYR A 445 -9.73 -3.42 5.92
CA TYR A 445 -10.40 -2.34 5.21
C TYR A 445 -10.68 -2.68 3.73
N PRO A 446 -11.94 -2.55 3.26
CA PRO A 446 -13.14 -2.11 4.00
C PRO A 446 -13.60 -3.11 5.08
N PRO A 447 -14.36 -2.68 6.11
CA PRO A 447 -14.84 -3.58 7.17
C PRO A 447 -15.70 -4.74 6.64
N LEU A 448 -15.64 -5.90 7.30
CA LEU A 448 -16.36 -7.12 6.90
C LEU A 448 -17.88 -7.01 7.09
N ASP A 449 -18.33 -6.14 7.98
CA ASP A 449 -19.74 -5.90 8.30
C ASP A 449 -20.36 -4.77 7.49
N THR A 450 -19.71 -4.37 6.38
CA THR A 450 -20.25 -3.40 5.43
C THR A 450 -21.54 -3.88 4.79
N TYR A 451 -22.45 -2.94 4.55
CA TYR A 451 -23.68 -3.17 3.79
C TYR A 451 -23.86 -2.08 2.73
N TRP A 452 -24.56 -2.42 1.65
CA TRP A 452 -24.69 -1.55 0.48
C TRP A 452 -26.04 -0.84 0.48
N LYS A 453 -26.02 0.50 0.43
CA LYS A 453 -27.18 1.33 0.12
C LYS A 453 -27.17 1.66 -1.37
N GLN A 454 -28.09 1.07 -2.13
CA GLN A 454 -28.20 1.28 -3.56
C GLN A 454 -29.39 2.18 -3.89
N MET A 455 -29.19 3.11 -4.82
CA MET A 455 -30.23 3.97 -5.38
C MET A 455 -30.05 4.10 -6.90
N THR A 456 -31.13 4.44 -7.58
CA THR A 456 -31.08 4.80 -9.01
C THR A 456 -31.09 6.32 -9.20
N LEU A 457 -30.52 6.80 -10.30
CA LEU A 457 -30.38 8.26 -10.49
C LEU A 457 -31.70 8.98 -10.81
N ASP A 458 -32.80 8.27 -11.08
CA ASP A 458 -34.14 8.87 -11.14
C ASP A 458 -34.69 9.27 -9.76
N GLU A 459 -34.05 8.83 -8.68
CA GLU A 459 -34.31 9.28 -7.31
C GLU A 459 -33.62 10.63 -7.01
N CYS A 460 -32.60 11.03 -7.78
CA CYS A 460 -31.90 12.31 -7.61
C CYS A 460 -32.58 13.45 -8.41
N GLU A 461 -32.58 14.66 -7.86
CA GLU A 461 -33.07 15.87 -8.53
C GLU A 461 -31.93 16.57 -9.28
N VAL A 462 -32.15 16.89 -10.56
CA VAL A 462 -31.20 17.71 -11.35
C VAL A 462 -31.35 19.17 -10.92
N ILE A 463 -30.39 19.68 -10.15
CA ILE A 463 -30.42 21.05 -9.65
C ILE A 463 -29.74 22.04 -10.61
N SER A 464 -28.79 21.58 -11.42
CA SER A 464 -28.15 22.39 -12.45
C SER A 464 -27.60 21.54 -13.62
N GLY A 465 -27.40 22.18 -14.78
CA GLY A 465 -26.85 21.52 -15.97
C GLY A 465 -27.89 20.80 -16.84
N SER A 466 -27.42 19.81 -17.59
CA SER A 466 -28.26 19.02 -18.51
C SER A 466 -27.67 17.62 -18.65
N ASN A 467 -28.44 16.64 -19.09
CA ASN A 467 -27.96 15.27 -19.31
C ASN A 467 -26.78 15.14 -20.29
N THR A 468 -26.35 16.20 -20.96
CA THR A 468 -25.13 16.21 -21.77
C THR A 468 -24.06 17.04 -21.09
N VAL A 469 -22.91 16.42 -20.83
CA VAL A 469 -21.72 17.06 -20.28
C VAL A 469 -20.66 17.27 -21.37
N THR A 470 -19.99 18.41 -21.31
CA THR A 470 -18.84 18.77 -22.16
C THR A 470 -17.63 19.06 -21.28
N SER A 471 -16.47 19.33 -21.89
CA SER A 471 -15.27 19.79 -21.17
C SER A 471 -15.43 21.13 -20.43
N THR A 472 -16.54 21.84 -20.63
CA THR A 472 -16.79 23.16 -20.01
C THR A 472 -18.14 23.24 -19.32
N SER A 473 -18.83 22.11 -19.12
CA SER A 473 -20.12 22.08 -18.46
C SER A 473 -20.18 20.97 -17.42
N GLU A 474 -21.04 21.16 -16.44
CA GLU A 474 -21.31 20.20 -15.39
C GLU A 474 -22.80 19.88 -15.33
N THR A 475 -23.12 18.77 -14.69
CA THR A 475 -24.47 18.41 -14.25
C THR A 475 -24.43 18.14 -12.78
N VAL A 476 -25.28 18.80 -12.01
CA VAL A 476 -25.32 18.65 -10.56
C VAL A 476 -26.63 17.98 -10.15
N LEU A 477 -26.51 16.90 -9.38
CA LEU A 477 -27.61 16.11 -8.87
C LEU A 477 -27.65 16.24 -7.34
N ASP A 478 -28.83 16.50 -6.79
CA ASP A 478 -29.12 16.32 -5.37
C ASP A 478 -29.78 14.96 -5.18
N CYS A 479 -29.06 14.02 -4.55
CA CYS A 479 -29.53 12.66 -4.32
C CYS A 479 -30.26 12.49 -2.98
N GLY A 480 -30.64 13.60 -2.35
CA GLY A 480 -31.49 13.64 -1.19
C GLY A 480 -30.74 13.80 0.13
N THR A 481 -31.53 14.07 1.16
CA THR A 481 -31.09 14.25 2.54
C THR A 481 -30.94 12.92 3.24
N VAL A 482 -29.87 12.73 4.03
CA VAL A 482 -29.70 11.55 4.88
C VAL A 482 -30.55 11.67 6.15
N GLU A 483 -31.30 10.61 6.49
CA GLU A 483 -32.20 10.58 7.66
C GLU A 483 -31.48 10.31 8.99
N ASP A 484 -30.31 9.69 8.92
CA ASP A 484 -29.41 9.38 10.03
C ASP A 484 -27.97 9.58 9.53
N ASP A 485 -27.00 9.70 10.45
CA ASP A 485 -25.58 9.76 10.10
C ASP A 485 -25.21 8.59 9.17
N LEU A 486 -24.65 8.93 8.01
CA LEU A 486 -24.29 7.99 6.95
C LEU A 486 -22.77 7.98 6.78
N ARG A 487 -22.12 6.89 7.19
CA ARG A 487 -20.70 6.68 6.95
C ARG A 487 -20.47 5.86 5.68
N ILE A 488 -19.82 6.46 4.70
CA ILE A 488 -19.47 5.84 3.43
C ILE A 488 -18.01 5.39 3.51
N VAL A 489 -17.76 4.09 3.29
CA VAL A 489 -16.44 3.46 3.46
C VAL A 489 -16.04 2.62 2.27
N GLY A 490 -14.73 2.46 2.10
CA GLY A 490 -14.16 1.64 1.04
C GLY A 490 -14.29 2.30 -0.32
N MET A 491 -14.73 1.54 -1.33
CA MET A 491 -14.83 1.99 -2.71
C MET A 491 -16.30 1.88 -3.19
N PRO A 492 -17.14 2.89 -2.89
CA PRO A 492 -18.48 2.99 -3.47
C PRO A 492 -18.45 2.90 -5.00
N THR A 493 -19.60 2.57 -5.61
CA THR A 493 -19.68 2.45 -7.07
C THR A 493 -20.74 3.36 -7.65
N ILE A 494 -20.49 3.86 -8.86
CA ILE A 494 -21.48 4.55 -9.67
C ILE A 494 -21.42 3.99 -11.08
N HIS A 495 -22.55 3.49 -11.55
CA HIS A 495 -22.65 2.91 -12.88
C HIS A 495 -23.56 3.80 -13.72
N LEU A 496 -22.98 4.43 -14.75
CA LEU A 496 -23.68 5.42 -15.58
C LEU A 496 -23.93 4.88 -16.98
N SER A 497 -25.20 4.86 -17.40
CA SER A 497 -25.52 4.65 -18.81
C SER A 497 -25.14 5.90 -19.61
N ALA A 498 -24.10 5.82 -20.42
CA ALA A 498 -23.52 6.94 -21.15
C ALA A 498 -23.54 6.70 -22.66
N THR A 499 -24.00 7.70 -23.42
CA THR A 499 -24.07 7.67 -24.88
C THR A 499 -22.96 8.52 -25.48
N ILE A 500 -22.16 7.89 -26.35
CA ILE A 500 -21.04 8.51 -27.03
C ILE A 500 -21.52 9.50 -28.08
N SER A 501 -20.80 10.61 -28.26
CA SER A 501 -21.13 11.62 -29.25
C SER A 501 -21.29 11.01 -30.65
N PRO A 502 -22.39 11.32 -31.38
CA PRO A 502 -22.55 10.90 -32.77
C PRO A 502 -21.55 11.59 -33.72
N LEU A 503 -20.80 12.58 -33.23
CA LEU A 503 -19.74 13.27 -33.97
C LEU A 503 -18.37 12.58 -33.83
N CYS A 504 -18.25 11.54 -33.01
CA CYS A 504 -17.00 10.79 -32.91
C CYS A 504 -16.64 10.13 -34.24
N ILE A 505 -15.35 9.88 -34.47
CA ILE A 505 -14.88 9.17 -35.66
C ILE A 505 -14.34 7.82 -35.20
N PRO A 506 -15.03 6.70 -35.52
CA PRO A 506 -14.55 5.39 -35.11
C PRO A 506 -13.20 5.09 -35.79
N SER A 507 -12.17 4.97 -34.95
CA SER A 507 -10.83 4.50 -35.27
C SER A 507 -10.37 3.64 -34.08
N GLN A 508 -9.25 2.93 -34.19
CA GLN A 508 -8.69 2.17 -33.06
C GLN A 508 -8.34 3.06 -31.85
N ILE A 509 -8.33 4.39 -32.00
CA ILE A 509 -7.84 5.35 -30.99
C ILE A 509 -8.69 6.64 -30.85
N SER A 510 -9.89 6.77 -31.45
CA SER A 510 -10.54 8.10 -31.55
C SER A 510 -12.08 8.18 -31.46
N CYS A 511 -12.75 7.20 -30.85
CA CYS A 511 -14.14 7.37 -30.45
C CYS A 511 -14.32 6.97 -28.98
N SER A 512 -14.52 7.96 -28.11
CA SER A 512 -14.83 7.77 -26.70
C SER A 512 -15.48 9.03 -26.10
N GLY A 513 -15.72 8.99 -24.81
CA GLY A 513 -16.00 10.12 -23.95
C GLY A 513 -15.38 9.91 -22.58
N HIS A 514 -15.27 10.98 -21.81
CA HIS A 514 -14.73 10.94 -20.45
C HIS A 514 -15.80 11.37 -19.45
N LEU A 515 -15.81 10.73 -18.28
CA LEU A 515 -16.66 11.07 -17.16
C LEU A 515 -15.80 11.24 -15.92
N PHE A 516 -16.06 12.32 -15.19
CA PHE A 516 -15.59 12.56 -13.84
C PHE A 516 -16.83 12.81 -12.98
N VAL A 517 -16.94 12.10 -11.86
CA VAL A 517 -18.03 12.29 -10.90
C VAL A 517 -17.45 12.66 -9.56
N ASP A 518 -17.78 13.86 -9.09
CA ASP A 518 -17.45 14.35 -7.76
C ASP A 518 -18.60 14.08 -6.80
N MET A 519 -18.32 13.45 -5.67
CA MET A 519 -19.25 13.31 -4.56
C MET A 519 -18.98 14.41 -3.54
N GLN A 520 -20.02 15.18 -3.19
CA GLN A 520 -19.90 16.32 -2.30
C GLN A 520 -20.94 16.28 -1.18
N ARG A 521 -20.57 16.88 -0.05
CA ARG A 521 -21.48 17.21 1.04
C ARG A 521 -22.30 18.44 0.68
N GLY A 522 -23.62 18.36 0.85
CA GLY A 522 -24.54 19.43 0.43
C GLY A 522 -24.47 20.70 1.29
N SER A 523 -24.19 20.57 2.58
CA SER A 523 -24.18 21.68 3.53
C SER A 523 -23.07 22.70 3.28
N ASP A 524 -21.89 22.25 2.86
CA ASP A 524 -20.68 23.07 2.69
C ASP A 524 -20.00 22.93 1.31
N GLY A 525 -20.42 21.98 0.48
CA GLY A 525 -19.80 21.69 -0.82
C GLY A 525 -18.45 21.01 -0.72
N SER A 526 -18.09 20.45 0.45
CA SER A 526 -16.84 19.73 0.64
C SER A 526 -16.81 18.45 -0.20
N HIS A 527 -15.62 18.14 -0.70
CA HIS A 527 -15.36 16.93 -1.47
C HIS A 527 -15.31 15.72 -0.55
N LEU A 528 -16.08 14.68 -0.87
CA LEU A 528 -16.11 13.41 -0.16
C LEU A 528 -15.34 12.32 -0.90
N GLY A 529 -15.38 12.34 -2.23
CA GLY A 529 -14.69 11.37 -3.06
C GLY A 529 -15.02 11.56 -4.53
N HIS A 530 -14.30 10.90 -5.43
CA HIS A 530 -14.56 11.00 -6.87
C HIS A 530 -14.41 9.67 -7.59
N ALA A 531 -14.93 9.59 -8.81
CA ALA A 531 -14.78 8.47 -9.73
C ALA A 531 -14.46 8.99 -11.13
N VAL A 532 -13.61 8.28 -11.86
CA VAL A 532 -13.15 8.67 -13.20
C VAL A 532 -13.21 7.50 -14.17
N MET A 533 -13.55 7.78 -15.43
CA MET A 533 -13.52 6.78 -16.49
C MET A 533 -13.43 7.38 -17.89
N ASP A 534 -12.56 6.80 -18.71
CA ASP A 534 -12.66 6.85 -20.17
C ASP A 534 -13.61 5.73 -20.63
N LEU A 535 -14.64 6.08 -21.41
CA LEU A 535 -15.73 5.16 -21.73
C LEU A 535 -15.31 3.95 -22.56
N ARG A 536 -14.12 3.95 -23.18
CA ARG A 536 -13.55 2.73 -23.79
C ARG A 536 -13.38 1.62 -22.76
N PHE A 537 -13.16 1.99 -21.50
CA PHE A 537 -12.97 1.10 -20.36
C PHE A 537 -14.26 0.95 -19.54
N ALA A 538 -15.43 1.15 -20.16
CA ALA A 538 -16.73 1.11 -19.48
C ALA A 538 -17.01 -0.18 -18.69
N ASP A 539 -16.38 -1.31 -19.06
CA ASP A 539 -16.53 -2.57 -18.34
C ASP A 539 -15.60 -2.74 -17.14
N GLY A 540 -14.70 -1.77 -16.89
CA GLY A 540 -13.59 -1.87 -15.95
C GLY A 540 -12.37 -2.62 -16.51
N GLY A 541 -11.30 -2.67 -15.73
CA GLY A 541 -10.05 -3.35 -16.08
C GLY A 541 -9.13 -2.53 -16.98
N LYS A 542 -8.16 -3.21 -17.60
CA LYS A 542 -7.08 -2.62 -18.42
C LYS A 542 -7.36 -2.63 -19.92
N ASP A 543 -8.43 -3.28 -20.37
CA ASP A 543 -8.70 -3.47 -21.81
C ASP A 543 -9.72 -2.47 -22.35
N GLY A 544 -9.25 -1.50 -23.15
CA GLY A 544 -10.10 -0.55 -23.85
C GLY A 544 -10.84 -1.18 -25.04
N LYS A 545 -12.12 -0.83 -25.20
CA LYS A 545 -12.96 -1.27 -26.34
C LYS A 545 -13.06 -0.21 -27.43
N ILE A 546 -13.26 -0.66 -28.66
CA ILE A 546 -13.62 0.23 -29.78
C ILE A 546 -15.11 0.58 -29.65
N LEU A 547 -15.40 1.87 -29.56
CA LEU A 547 -16.76 2.39 -29.50
C LEU A 547 -17.20 3.02 -30.83
N PHE A 548 -18.51 3.09 -31.04
CA PHE A 548 -19.14 3.64 -32.23
C PHE A 548 -19.95 4.92 -31.94
N PRO A 549 -20.12 5.81 -32.93
CA PRO A 549 -20.91 7.03 -32.78
C PRO A 549 -22.35 6.73 -32.34
N GLY A 550 -22.80 7.36 -31.25
CA GLY A 550 -24.14 7.16 -30.70
C GLY A 550 -24.35 5.82 -29.98
N GLU A 551 -23.30 5.03 -29.79
CA GLU A 551 -23.35 3.83 -28.93
C GLU A 551 -23.59 4.23 -27.47
N THR A 552 -24.36 3.41 -26.76
CA THR A 552 -24.59 3.55 -25.32
C THR A 552 -23.86 2.43 -24.60
N VAL A 553 -23.04 2.79 -23.61
CA VAL A 553 -22.33 1.87 -22.73
C VAL A 553 -22.77 2.08 -21.29
N LEU A 554 -22.67 1.03 -20.47
CA LEU A 554 -22.81 1.15 -19.03
C LEU A 554 -21.40 1.32 -18.43
N ALA A 555 -21.05 2.55 -18.06
CA ALA A 555 -19.77 2.89 -17.45
C ALA A 555 -19.74 2.42 -15.99
N LYS A 556 -19.06 1.31 -15.71
CA LYS A 556 -18.95 0.70 -14.38
C LYS A 556 -17.86 1.36 -13.55
N MET A 557 -18.13 2.54 -13.02
CA MET A 557 -17.14 3.30 -12.27
C MET A 557 -17.15 2.92 -10.79
N GLU A 558 -15.95 3.00 -10.21
CA GLU A 558 -15.67 2.83 -8.79
C GLU A 558 -15.06 4.14 -8.30
N PHE A 559 -15.48 4.60 -7.12
CA PHE A 559 -14.87 5.73 -6.45
C PHE A 559 -13.52 5.32 -5.85
N PHE A 560 -12.60 6.28 -5.72
CA PHE A 560 -11.38 6.06 -4.94
C PHE A 560 -11.73 5.72 -3.49
N GLY A 561 -10.81 5.00 -2.83
CA GLY A 561 -10.97 4.61 -1.43
C GLY A 561 -11.24 5.83 -0.54
N MET A 562 -12.34 5.79 0.21
CA MET A 562 -12.77 6.90 1.06
C MET A 562 -13.29 6.39 2.41
N ASP A 563 -13.26 7.27 3.41
CA ASP A 563 -13.93 7.11 4.70
C ASP A 563 -14.51 8.45 5.11
N VAL A 564 -15.81 8.61 4.90
CA VAL A 564 -16.46 9.92 5.01
C VAL A 564 -17.81 9.80 5.71
N VAL A 565 -18.22 10.87 6.39
CA VAL A 565 -19.47 10.91 7.15
C VAL A 565 -20.37 12.03 6.63
N LEU A 566 -21.60 11.70 6.25
CA LEU A 566 -22.68 12.66 6.07
C LEU A 566 -23.53 12.67 7.35
N GLU A 567 -23.60 13.81 8.03
CA GLU A 567 -24.39 13.96 9.26
C GLU A 567 -25.89 13.99 8.96
N GLU A 568 -26.72 13.59 9.93
CA GLU A 568 -28.19 13.69 9.85
C GLU A 568 -28.63 15.06 9.33
N GLY A 569 -29.47 15.05 8.29
CA GLY A 569 -30.02 16.28 7.71
C GLY A 569 -29.14 16.94 6.63
N ASP A 570 -27.96 16.38 6.33
CA ASP A 570 -27.16 16.81 5.18
C ASP A 570 -27.60 16.11 3.88
N ASN A 571 -27.22 16.68 2.73
CA ASN A 571 -27.55 16.15 1.41
C ASN A 571 -26.32 15.54 0.73
N LEU A 572 -26.57 14.50 -0.07
CA LEU A 572 -25.56 13.93 -0.97
C LEU A 572 -25.65 14.59 -2.34
N ILE A 573 -24.59 15.28 -2.76
CA ILE A 573 -24.51 15.94 -4.07
C ILE A 573 -23.56 15.18 -4.99
N LEU A 574 -23.97 14.97 -6.25
CA LEU A 574 -23.09 14.46 -7.31
C LEU A 574 -22.88 15.53 -8.38
N VAL A 575 -21.62 15.82 -8.71
CA VAL A 575 -21.24 16.73 -9.81
C VAL A 575 -20.60 15.90 -10.92
N ILE A 576 -21.28 15.82 -12.07
CA ILE A 576 -20.82 15.07 -13.24
C ILE A 576 -20.21 16.05 -14.25
N THR A 577 -18.97 15.82 -14.63
CA THR A 577 -18.22 16.62 -15.62
C THR A 577 -17.45 15.71 -16.58
N GLN A 578 -16.76 16.29 -17.57
CA GLN A 578 -15.76 15.57 -18.38
C GLN A 578 -14.31 15.83 -17.94
N THR A 579 -14.09 16.73 -16.99
CA THR A 579 -12.76 17.11 -16.47
C THR A 579 -12.91 17.37 -14.98
N GLY A 580 -12.01 16.88 -14.15
CA GLY A 580 -12.09 17.15 -12.72
C GLY A 580 -10.73 17.05 -12.05
N ARG A 581 -10.37 18.10 -11.31
CA ARG A 581 -9.10 18.22 -10.59
C ARG A 581 -7.91 17.82 -11.47
N ASP A 582 -7.20 16.76 -11.10
CA ASP A 582 -6.00 16.28 -11.78
C ASP A 582 -6.31 15.27 -12.89
N TYR A 583 -7.57 14.91 -13.13
CA TYR A 583 -7.95 13.97 -14.17
C TYR A 583 -8.48 14.66 -15.43
N VAL A 584 -7.80 14.39 -16.55
CA VAL A 584 -8.08 15.02 -17.84
C VAL A 584 -8.47 14.00 -18.91
N PRO A 585 -9.40 14.38 -19.82
CA PRO A 585 -9.78 13.53 -20.93
C PRO A 585 -8.60 13.38 -21.90
N SER A 586 -8.37 12.16 -22.37
CA SER A 586 -7.48 11.91 -23.50
C SER A 586 -7.99 12.61 -24.76
N ALA A 587 -7.12 12.77 -25.76
CA ALA A 587 -7.51 13.36 -27.05
C ALA A 587 -8.70 12.64 -27.71
N ALA A 588 -8.86 11.34 -27.44
CA ALA A 588 -9.95 10.50 -27.93
C ALA A 588 -11.32 10.75 -27.26
N SER A 589 -11.32 11.43 -26.12
CA SER A 589 -12.44 11.46 -25.16
C SER A 589 -12.96 12.87 -24.86
N THR A 590 -12.62 13.84 -25.71
CA THR A 590 -12.96 15.28 -25.54
C THR A 590 -14.35 15.67 -26.05
N LEU A 591 -15.05 14.76 -26.73
CA LEU A 591 -16.37 15.04 -27.28
C LEU A 591 -17.46 14.94 -26.20
N PRO A 592 -18.57 15.68 -26.34
CA PRO A 592 -19.67 15.64 -25.37
C PRO A 592 -20.22 14.22 -25.13
N VAL A 593 -20.57 13.93 -23.89
CA VAL A 593 -21.20 12.67 -23.48
C VAL A 593 -22.60 12.95 -22.97
N THR A 594 -23.58 12.16 -23.41
CA THR A 594 -24.93 12.20 -22.84
C THR A 594 -25.08 11.10 -21.80
N VAL A 595 -25.24 11.46 -20.54
CA VAL A 595 -25.51 10.54 -19.43
C VAL A 595 -27.01 10.36 -19.23
N SER A 596 -27.43 9.13 -18.97
CA SER A 596 -28.79 8.89 -18.52
C SER A 596 -28.89 8.99 -17.01
N LEU A 597 -29.84 9.78 -16.55
CA LEU A 597 -30.11 10.05 -15.14
C LEU A 597 -31.39 9.30 -14.69
N GLY A 598 -31.62 8.13 -15.30
CA GLY A 598 -32.78 7.29 -15.07
C GLY A 598 -32.46 6.04 -14.24
N GLY A 599 -33.43 5.12 -14.17
CA GLY A 599 -33.32 3.83 -13.46
C GLY A 599 -32.25 2.87 -13.99
N GLU A 600 -31.65 3.15 -15.14
CA GLU A 600 -30.54 2.41 -15.73
C GLU A 600 -29.17 2.80 -15.17
N SER A 601 -29.08 3.93 -14.46
CA SER A 601 -27.88 4.40 -13.79
C SER A 601 -28.04 4.25 -12.28
N THR A 602 -27.02 3.70 -11.62
CA THR A 602 -27.09 3.30 -10.21
C THR A 602 -25.93 3.86 -9.43
N LEU A 603 -26.20 4.35 -8.21
CA LEU A 603 -25.21 4.65 -7.19
C LEU A 603 -25.32 3.59 -6.09
N SER A 604 -24.20 2.98 -5.71
CA SER A 604 -24.13 2.03 -4.60
C SER A 604 -23.11 2.50 -3.59
N LEU A 605 -23.58 2.86 -2.40
CA LEU A 605 -22.76 3.31 -1.28
C LEU A 605 -22.44 2.12 -0.38
N SER A 606 -21.15 1.84 -0.20
CA SER A 606 -20.68 0.92 0.83
C SER A 606 -20.70 1.65 2.17
N THR A 607 -21.42 1.10 3.15
CA THR A 607 -21.76 1.79 4.41
C THR A 607 -21.47 0.87 5.59
N VAL A 608 -21.16 1.48 6.73
CA VAL A 608 -20.98 0.78 8.00
C VAL A 608 -21.53 1.61 9.16
N ASP A 609 -22.09 0.95 10.18
CA ASP A 609 -22.60 1.62 11.37
C ASP A 609 -21.49 1.69 12.43
N ARG A 610 -21.06 2.91 12.75
CA ARG A 610 -20.08 3.22 13.79
C ARG A 610 -20.52 4.46 14.55
N THR A 611 -20.22 4.49 15.84
CA THR A 611 -20.55 5.57 16.77
C THR A 611 -19.29 6.12 17.41
N CYS A 612 -19.42 7.19 18.18
CA CYS A 612 -18.31 7.71 18.99
C CYS A 612 -17.68 6.70 19.97
N ASN A 613 -18.36 5.61 20.32
CA ASN A 613 -17.78 4.55 21.16
C ASN A 613 -16.76 3.68 20.40
N ASP A 614 -16.80 3.70 19.08
CA ASP A 614 -15.89 2.95 18.21
C ASP A 614 -14.64 3.78 17.86
N LEU A 615 -14.65 5.07 18.20
CA LEU A 615 -13.53 5.97 17.97
C LEU A 615 -12.55 5.95 19.13
N PHE A 616 -11.25 6.01 18.83
CA PHE A 616 -10.21 6.32 19.80
C PHE A 616 -9.61 7.69 19.52
N LEU A 617 -9.08 8.34 20.55
CA LEU A 617 -8.42 9.63 20.43
C LEU A 617 -6.90 9.44 20.36
N PRO A 618 -6.22 9.86 19.29
CA PRO A 618 -4.77 9.86 19.21
C PRO A 618 -4.14 10.65 20.38
N PRO A 619 -2.91 10.33 20.78
CA PRO A 619 -2.21 11.09 21.81
C PRO A 619 -2.06 12.56 21.42
N MET A 620 -2.01 13.43 22.43
CA MET A 620 -1.78 14.88 22.27
C MET A 620 -2.87 15.61 21.47
N GLN A 621 -4.11 15.12 21.53
CA GLN A 621 -5.28 15.73 20.89
C GLN A 621 -6.37 16.09 21.91
N ASP A 622 -7.17 17.11 21.58
CA ASP A 622 -8.40 17.44 22.31
C ASP A 622 -9.55 16.51 21.91
N ALA A 623 -10.57 16.38 22.76
CA ALA A 623 -11.72 15.53 22.49
C ALA A 623 -12.48 15.91 21.21
N TYR A 624 -13.08 14.91 20.56
CA TYR A 624 -13.89 15.09 19.35
C TYR A 624 -15.17 15.90 19.65
N PRO A 625 -15.37 17.08 19.06
CA PRO A 625 -16.57 17.89 19.29
C PRO A 625 -17.87 17.17 18.91
N GLN A 626 -17.82 16.31 17.90
CA GLN A 626 -18.94 15.49 17.45
C GLN A 626 -19.34 14.37 18.43
N CYS A 627 -18.53 14.13 19.47
CA CYS A 627 -18.75 13.07 20.46
C CYS A 627 -19.09 13.59 21.87
N GLU A 628 -19.33 14.90 22.02
CA GLU A 628 -19.67 15.55 23.31
C GLU A 628 -21.17 15.56 23.67
#